data_AF-A0AAX0VLM1-F1
#
_entry.id   AF-A0AAX0VLM1-F1
#
_cell.length_a   1.000
_cell.length_b   1.000
_cell.length_c   1.000
_cell.angle_alpha   90.00
_cell.angle_beta   90.00
_cell.angle_gamma   90.00
#
_symmetry.space_group_name_H-M   'P 1'
#
loop_
_entity.id
_entity.type
_entity.pdbx_description
1 polymer ?
#
loop_
_entity_poly.entity_id
_entity_poly.type
_entity_poly.pdbx_seq_one_letter_code
_entity_poly.pdbx_strand_id
1 'polypeptide(L)'
;MGAAQATNTPDRTGPTPSPRWVRPADGPPAPAELPVTLEEIERARETLRGIAERSPLQHSRALSRAVGTDVHLKCENLQRAGSFKVRGAYVRMAQLSEEERGRGVVAASAGNHAQGVALAAAKLGIRARIFMPHGVALPKLQATRDHGAEVVLHGSTVDESLAEAQRWATETGAVFIPPFDDPAVIAGQGTVGLEILDVLPDVDTVIMGIGGGGLIAGTAVALKEAARRRGRTVRVIGVQAATAAAFPGSLEEGRVQVLESVSTIADGIAVGKPGALPLRIAAELVDAVVTVTDDEIAAALVHLLERSKLVVEPAGAVGVAALLAGRTADLGFELGTTAVILSGGNIDPMLMLKSIQAGLSAAGRYMTVRIPLRDRPGELATISRIIADTDANVVRVDHTRVGPELSMGGVHITIDMETRGAEHSAQVLEALRGAGYSPAPLP
;
A
#
# COMPACT_ATOMS: atom_id res chain seq x y z
N MET A 1 31.01 -47.17 23.47
CA MET A 1 29.60 -47.37 23.87
C MET A 1 29.06 -46.05 24.37
N GLY A 2 28.08 -45.35 23.81
CA GLY A 2 27.31 -45.43 22.59
C GLY A 2 26.62 -44.06 22.50
N ALA A 3 26.75 -43.39 21.37
CA ALA A 3 26.31 -42.00 21.18
C ALA A 3 24.77 -41.90 21.13
N ALA A 4 24.21 -40.93 21.86
CA ALA A 4 22.83 -40.53 21.71
C ALA A 4 22.68 -39.71 20.42
N GLN A 5 21.95 -40.26 19.44
CA GLN A 5 21.59 -39.57 18.20
C GLN A 5 20.52 -38.52 18.52
N ALA A 6 20.89 -37.24 18.38
CA ALA A 6 19.92 -36.16 18.27
C ALA A 6 19.33 -36.19 16.85
N THR A 7 18.10 -36.66 16.72
CA THR A 7 17.32 -36.58 15.50
C THR A 7 16.95 -35.12 15.24
N ASN A 8 17.63 -34.51 14.28
CA ASN A 8 17.34 -33.17 13.80
C ASN A 8 16.16 -33.24 12.83
N THR A 9 14.94 -33.10 13.34
CA THR A 9 13.73 -32.96 12.53
C THR A 9 13.68 -31.52 12.03
N PRO A 10 13.57 -31.25 10.71
CA PRO A 10 13.44 -29.89 10.22
C PRO A 10 12.09 -29.33 10.68
N ASP A 11 12.15 -28.29 11.51
CA ASP A 11 11.00 -27.50 11.91
C ASP A 11 10.38 -26.89 10.65
N ARG A 12 9.22 -27.42 10.25
CA ARG A 12 8.39 -26.81 9.22
C ARG A 12 7.71 -25.60 9.87
N THR A 13 8.39 -24.47 9.88
CA THR A 13 7.78 -23.18 10.16
C THR A 13 6.75 -22.89 9.06
N GLY A 14 5.50 -23.24 9.30
CA GLY A 14 4.38 -22.66 8.56
C GLY A 14 4.44 -21.14 8.71
N PRO A 15 3.94 -20.36 7.72
CA PRO A 15 3.94 -18.91 7.83
C PRO A 15 3.22 -18.49 9.11
N THR A 16 3.85 -17.63 9.91
CA THR A 16 3.23 -17.00 11.08
C THR A 16 1.87 -16.43 10.66
N PRO A 17 0.77 -16.69 11.39
CA PRO A 17 -0.53 -16.21 11.00
C PRO A 17 -0.48 -14.67 10.88
N SER A 18 -0.74 -14.16 9.68
CA SER A 18 -0.72 -12.74 9.41
C SER A 18 -1.87 -12.06 10.20
N PRO A 19 -1.63 -10.92 10.88
CA PRO A 19 -2.66 -10.26 11.67
C PRO A 19 -3.94 -10.05 10.86
N ARG A 20 -5.08 -10.40 11.42
CA ARG A 20 -6.39 -10.21 10.78
C ARG A 20 -7.45 -9.94 11.83
N TRP A 21 -8.50 -9.26 11.44
CA TRP A 21 -9.69 -9.03 12.26
C TRP A 21 -10.94 -9.20 11.39
N VAL A 22 -11.95 -9.88 11.91
CA VAL A 22 -13.26 -10.03 11.29
C VAL A 22 -14.29 -9.63 12.33
N ARG A 23 -15.24 -8.79 11.93
CA ARG A 23 -16.30 -8.34 12.83
C ARG A 23 -17.08 -9.55 13.39
N PRO A 24 -17.23 -9.67 14.72
CA PRO A 24 -18.09 -10.69 15.32
C PRO A 24 -19.55 -10.54 14.87
N ALA A 25 -20.26 -11.66 14.72
CA ALA A 25 -21.67 -11.67 14.31
C ALA A 25 -22.60 -10.95 15.31
N ASP A 26 -22.25 -11.00 16.60
CA ASP A 26 -23.02 -10.43 17.72
C ASP A 26 -22.58 -8.99 18.02
N GLY A 27 -22.55 -8.13 16.99
CA GLY A 27 -21.96 -6.78 17.03
C GLY A 27 -22.29 -5.93 18.28
N PRO A 28 -21.47 -4.90 18.57
CA PRO A 28 -21.65 -4.08 19.77
C PRO A 28 -23.09 -3.53 19.90
N PRO A 29 -23.60 -3.33 21.13
CA PRO A 29 -24.95 -2.80 21.34
C PRO A 29 -25.12 -1.44 20.66
N ALA A 30 -26.37 -1.09 20.36
CA ALA A 30 -26.87 0.06 19.59
C ALA A 30 -25.83 1.17 19.26
N PRO A 31 -25.68 1.54 17.97
CA PRO A 31 -24.55 2.32 17.50
C PRO A 31 -24.44 3.64 18.25
N ALA A 32 -23.25 3.88 18.83
CA ALA A 32 -22.89 5.21 19.27
C ALA A 32 -22.98 6.18 18.09
N GLU A 33 -23.39 7.43 18.35
CA GLU A 33 -23.44 8.46 17.31
C GLU A 33 -22.07 8.57 16.63
N LEU A 34 -22.05 8.33 15.31
CA LEU A 34 -20.82 8.34 14.52
C LEU A 34 -20.30 9.78 14.43
N PRO A 35 -18.98 9.99 14.50
CA PRO A 35 -18.40 11.34 14.45
C PRO A 35 -18.48 12.00 13.07
N VAL A 36 -18.95 11.29 12.05
CA VAL A 36 -19.19 11.80 10.69
C VAL A 36 -20.49 11.17 10.16
N THR A 37 -21.31 11.97 9.51
CA THR A 37 -22.63 11.59 8.95
C THR A 37 -22.60 11.50 7.43
N LEU A 38 -23.59 10.82 6.84
CA LEU A 38 -23.77 10.78 5.38
C LEU A 38 -24.04 12.18 4.81
N GLU A 39 -24.81 13.00 5.51
CA GLU A 39 -25.12 14.38 5.12
C GLU A 39 -23.87 15.25 5.04
N GLU A 40 -22.92 15.07 5.96
CA GLU A 40 -21.61 15.75 5.91
C GLU A 40 -20.80 15.33 4.70
N ILE A 41 -20.83 14.05 4.33
CA ILE A 41 -20.14 13.54 3.14
C ILE A 41 -20.81 14.07 1.87
N GLU A 42 -22.13 14.17 1.83
CA GLU A 42 -22.86 14.77 0.72
C GLU A 42 -22.51 16.25 0.57
N ARG A 43 -22.43 17.02 1.66
CA ARG A 43 -21.94 18.40 1.65
C ARG A 43 -20.48 18.48 1.19
N ALA A 44 -19.63 17.55 1.63
CA ALA A 44 -18.24 17.48 1.19
C ALA A 44 -18.12 17.23 -0.32
N ARG A 45 -19.00 16.40 -0.90
CA ARG A 45 -19.07 16.18 -2.36
C ARG A 45 -19.40 17.46 -3.11
N GLU A 46 -20.31 18.28 -2.59
CA GLU A 46 -20.64 19.59 -3.18
C GLU A 46 -19.44 20.55 -3.11
N THR A 47 -18.77 20.64 -1.96
CA THR A 47 -17.54 21.44 -1.77
C THR A 47 -16.42 21.05 -2.73
N LEU A 48 -16.36 19.78 -3.14
CA LEU A 48 -15.31 19.26 -4.03
C LEU A 48 -15.62 19.43 -5.53
N ARG A 49 -16.79 19.95 -5.92
CA ARG A 49 -17.13 20.16 -7.34
C ARG A 49 -16.14 21.11 -8.02
N GLY A 50 -15.56 20.67 -9.13
CA GLY A 50 -14.53 21.41 -9.88
C GLY A 50 -13.14 21.36 -9.24
N ILE A 51 -13.00 20.73 -8.08
CA ILE A 51 -11.75 20.61 -7.33
C ILE A 51 -11.21 19.18 -7.44
N ALA A 52 -11.97 18.18 -6.99
CA ALA A 52 -11.62 16.78 -7.22
C ALA A 52 -12.20 16.30 -8.55
N GLU A 53 -11.43 15.49 -9.27
CA GLU A 53 -11.93 14.76 -10.43
C GLU A 53 -12.83 13.61 -9.97
N ARG A 54 -13.88 13.31 -10.74
CA ARG A 54 -14.61 12.05 -10.58
C ARG A 54 -13.76 10.93 -11.17
N SER A 55 -12.98 10.26 -10.34
CA SER A 55 -12.05 9.24 -10.82
C SER A 55 -12.79 8.04 -11.44
N PRO A 56 -12.24 7.40 -12.48
CA PRO A 56 -12.88 6.24 -13.12
C PRO A 56 -13.10 5.07 -12.15
N LEU A 57 -14.21 4.36 -12.33
CA LEU A 57 -14.43 3.01 -11.79
C LEU A 57 -14.37 2.03 -12.97
N GLN A 58 -13.27 1.28 -13.08
CA GLN A 58 -13.00 0.44 -14.25
C GLN A 58 -13.15 -1.04 -13.93
N HIS A 59 -13.97 -1.76 -14.70
CA HIS A 59 -14.04 -3.21 -14.62
C HIS A 59 -12.70 -3.86 -15.03
N SER A 60 -12.16 -4.76 -14.20
CA SER A 60 -10.91 -5.47 -14.43
C SER A 60 -11.14 -6.93 -14.79
N ARG A 61 -11.32 -7.20 -16.10
CA ARG A 61 -11.49 -8.58 -16.62
C ARG A 61 -10.37 -9.54 -16.22
N ALA A 62 -9.15 -9.04 -16.05
CA ALA A 62 -8.00 -9.87 -15.68
C ALA A 62 -8.08 -10.27 -14.21
N LEU A 63 -8.36 -9.31 -13.32
CA LEU A 63 -8.48 -9.56 -11.89
C LEU A 63 -9.72 -10.42 -11.61
N SER A 64 -10.85 -10.11 -12.23
CA SER A 64 -12.09 -10.90 -12.08
C SER A 64 -11.90 -12.37 -12.42
N ARG A 65 -11.19 -12.68 -13.50
CA ARG A 65 -10.85 -14.07 -13.86
C ARG A 65 -9.90 -14.73 -12.87
N ALA A 66 -8.95 -13.97 -12.32
CA ALA A 66 -7.98 -14.51 -11.36
C ALA A 66 -8.64 -14.86 -10.02
N VAL A 67 -9.66 -14.11 -9.60
CA VAL A 67 -10.29 -14.27 -8.27
C VAL A 67 -11.64 -14.97 -8.32
N GLY A 68 -12.23 -15.12 -9.51
CA GLY A 68 -13.54 -15.78 -9.69
C GLY A 68 -14.77 -14.92 -9.34
N THR A 69 -14.62 -13.60 -9.19
CA THR A 69 -15.74 -12.67 -8.93
C THR A 69 -15.64 -11.40 -9.79
N ASP A 70 -16.72 -10.63 -9.93
CA ASP A 70 -16.70 -9.35 -10.63
C ASP A 70 -15.89 -8.31 -9.84
N VAL A 71 -14.94 -7.64 -10.48
CA VAL A 71 -13.99 -6.73 -9.82
C VAL A 71 -13.83 -5.44 -10.60
N HIS A 72 -14.04 -4.32 -9.91
CA HIS A 72 -13.89 -2.96 -10.43
C HIS A 72 -12.78 -2.22 -9.67
N LEU A 73 -12.06 -1.33 -10.35
CA LEU A 73 -10.95 -0.56 -9.83
C LEU A 73 -11.34 0.91 -9.75
N LYS A 74 -11.51 1.44 -8.54
CA LYS A 74 -11.73 2.87 -8.31
C LYS A 74 -10.39 3.60 -8.33
N CYS A 75 -10.12 4.30 -9.42
CA CYS A 75 -8.80 4.78 -9.81
C CYS A 75 -8.43 6.14 -9.16
N GLU A 76 -8.37 6.21 -7.83
CA GLU A 76 -7.92 7.44 -7.13
C GLU A 76 -6.44 7.77 -7.38
N ASN A 77 -5.65 6.84 -7.94
CA ASN A 77 -4.32 7.10 -8.49
C ASN A 77 -4.33 8.12 -9.66
N LEU A 78 -5.48 8.30 -10.32
CA LEU A 78 -5.68 9.30 -11.39
C LEU A 78 -6.30 10.60 -10.88
N GLN A 79 -6.49 10.74 -9.57
CA GLN A 79 -6.96 11.98 -8.96
C GLN A 79 -5.89 13.09 -9.09
N ARG A 80 -6.29 14.35 -8.94
CA ARG A 80 -5.33 15.46 -8.82
C ARG A 80 -4.36 15.19 -7.66
N ALA A 81 -3.11 15.61 -7.84
CA ALA A 81 -2.01 15.28 -6.93
C ALA A 81 -1.77 13.76 -6.74
N GLY A 82 -2.28 12.93 -7.66
CA GLY A 82 -1.99 11.50 -7.77
C GLY A 82 -2.59 10.61 -6.69
N SER A 83 -3.52 11.11 -5.86
CA SER A 83 -4.18 10.31 -4.82
C SER A 83 -5.47 10.94 -4.30
N PHE A 84 -6.23 10.17 -3.50
CA PHE A 84 -7.46 10.64 -2.86
C PHE A 84 -7.27 11.82 -1.88
N LYS A 85 -6.05 12.09 -1.41
CA LYS A 85 -5.78 13.00 -0.27
C LYS A 85 -6.26 14.43 -0.47
N VAL A 86 -6.32 14.91 -1.71
CA VAL A 86 -6.85 16.25 -2.03
C VAL A 86 -8.28 16.45 -1.52
N ARG A 87 -9.09 15.39 -1.46
CA ARG A 87 -10.51 15.47 -1.09
C ARG A 87 -10.68 15.97 0.34
N GLY A 88 -10.18 15.22 1.33
CA GLY A 88 -10.27 15.65 2.73
C GLY A 88 -9.44 16.88 3.07
N ALA A 89 -8.27 17.07 2.45
CA ALA A 89 -7.47 18.27 2.67
C ALA A 89 -8.25 19.53 2.25
N TYR A 90 -8.83 19.53 1.05
CA TYR A 90 -9.62 20.66 0.56
C TYR A 90 -10.87 20.89 1.40
N VAL A 91 -11.62 19.84 1.76
CA VAL A 91 -12.83 19.98 2.57
C VAL A 91 -12.52 20.59 3.95
N ARG A 92 -11.46 20.14 4.62
CA ARG A 92 -11.04 20.72 5.90
C ARG A 92 -10.61 22.19 5.76
N MET A 93 -9.86 22.51 4.71
CA MET A 93 -9.36 23.87 4.48
C MET A 93 -10.44 24.83 3.99
N ALA A 94 -11.44 24.34 3.26
CA ALA A 94 -12.57 25.13 2.79
C ALA A 94 -13.42 25.68 3.95
N GLN A 95 -13.44 24.97 5.07
CA GLN A 95 -14.16 25.35 6.29
C GLN A 95 -13.42 26.37 7.17
N LEU A 96 -12.19 26.73 6.82
CA LEU A 96 -11.44 27.74 7.58
C LEU A 96 -12.09 29.12 7.46
N SER A 97 -12.19 29.81 8.59
CA SER A 97 -12.54 31.23 8.67
C SER A 97 -11.51 32.11 7.95
N GLU A 98 -11.88 33.35 7.62
CA GLU A 98 -10.93 34.29 7.00
C GLU A 98 -9.70 34.56 7.88
N GLU A 99 -9.90 34.60 9.20
CA GLU A 99 -8.82 34.80 10.17
C GLU A 99 -7.83 33.62 10.15
N GLU A 100 -8.34 32.38 10.16
CA GLU A 100 -7.52 31.17 10.02
C GLU A 100 -6.80 31.12 8.68
N ARG A 101 -7.48 31.47 7.58
CA ARG A 101 -6.88 31.55 6.24
C ARG A 101 -5.75 32.57 6.19
N GLY A 102 -5.91 33.72 6.86
CA GLY A 102 -4.90 34.75 6.98
C GLY A 102 -3.62 34.27 7.67
N ARG A 103 -3.77 33.43 8.72
CA ARG A 103 -2.63 32.79 9.41
C ARG A 103 -1.95 31.71 8.57
N GLY A 104 -2.65 31.14 7.60
CA GLY A 104 -2.14 30.08 6.73
C GLY A 104 -2.26 28.70 7.36
N VAL A 105 -1.79 27.68 6.63
CA VAL A 105 -1.88 26.28 7.03
C VAL A 105 -0.52 25.62 7.11
N VAL A 106 -0.44 24.59 7.93
CA VAL A 106 0.75 23.74 8.08
C VAL A 106 0.39 22.27 8.08
N ALA A 107 1.26 21.46 7.48
CA ALA A 107 1.17 20.00 7.55
C ALA A 107 2.57 19.38 7.58
N ALA A 108 2.63 18.10 7.97
CA ALA A 108 3.83 17.28 7.82
C ALA A 108 3.49 16.00 7.06
N SER A 109 4.26 15.70 6.01
CA SER A 109 4.15 14.45 5.26
C SER A 109 5.28 14.34 4.24
N ALA A 110 5.83 13.15 4.06
CA ALA A 110 6.78 12.88 2.99
C ALA A 110 6.11 12.51 1.64
N GLY A 111 4.78 12.61 1.50
CA GLY A 111 4.06 12.08 0.33
C GLY A 111 2.68 12.67 0.08
N ASN A 112 1.68 11.80 -0.10
CA ASN A 112 0.36 12.17 -0.67
C ASN A 112 -0.37 13.27 0.10
N HIS A 113 -0.24 13.33 1.42
CA HIS A 113 -0.88 14.38 2.22
C HIS A 113 -0.25 15.74 1.97
N ALA A 114 1.08 15.83 1.83
CA ALA A 114 1.77 17.07 1.49
C ALA A 114 1.25 17.66 0.16
N GLN A 115 1.18 16.83 -0.88
CA GLN A 115 0.67 17.27 -2.18
C GLN A 115 -0.82 17.62 -2.14
N GLY A 116 -1.63 16.86 -1.40
CA GLY A 116 -3.05 17.15 -1.20
C GLY A 116 -3.30 18.50 -0.52
N VAL A 117 -2.55 18.80 0.55
CA VAL A 117 -2.61 20.09 1.25
C VAL A 117 -2.08 21.22 0.37
N ALA A 118 -0.95 21.03 -0.30
CA ALA A 118 -0.37 22.05 -1.18
C ALA A 118 -1.33 22.42 -2.32
N LEU A 119 -1.91 21.43 -2.99
CA LEU A 119 -2.89 21.66 -4.05
C LEU A 119 -4.16 22.35 -3.52
N ALA A 120 -4.67 21.92 -2.36
CA ALA A 120 -5.83 22.54 -1.74
C ALA A 120 -5.57 24.01 -1.36
N ALA A 121 -4.39 24.29 -0.80
CA ALA A 121 -3.95 25.63 -0.46
C ALA A 121 -3.91 26.55 -1.68
N ALA A 122 -3.30 26.09 -2.77
CA ALA A 122 -3.23 26.83 -4.03
C ALA A 122 -4.62 27.16 -4.58
N LYS A 123 -5.55 26.20 -4.56
CA LYS A 123 -6.93 26.40 -5.02
C LYS A 123 -7.72 27.37 -4.15
N LEU A 124 -7.43 27.43 -2.86
CA LEU A 124 -8.11 28.30 -1.90
C LEU A 124 -7.41 29.64 -1.68
N GLY A 125 -6.26 29.88 -2.31
CA GLY A 125 -5.46 31.09 -2.09
C GLY A 125 -4.86 31.19 -0.68
N ILE A 126 -4.59 30.06 -0.03
CA ILE A 126 -4.06 30.00 1.34
C ILE A 126 -2.55 29.72 1.29
N ARG A 127 -1.78 30.39 2.14
CA ARG A 127 -0.35 30.07 2.32
C ARG A 127 -0.21 28.71 3.01
N ALA A 128 0.54 27.79 2.42
CA ALA A 128 0.83 26.48 3.00
C ALA A 128 2.33 26.30 3.26
N ARG A 129 2.65 25.87 4.48
CA ARG A 129 3.98 25.40 4.85
C ARG A 129 3.95 23.90 5.12
N ILE A 130 4.84 23.15 4.48
CA ILE A 130 4.88 21.69 4.57
C ILE A 130 6.23 21.25 5.12
N PHE A 131 6.21 20.52 6.22
CA PHE A 131 7.39 19.90 6.81
C PHE A 131 7.59 18.49 6.23
N MET A 132 8.79 18.23 5.72
CA MET A 132 9.17 16.95 5.11
C MET A 132 10.53 16.51 5.67
N PRO A 133 10.80 15.20 5.84
CA PRO A 133 12.11 14.75 6.32
C PRO A 133 13.20 14.98 5.26
N HIS A 134 14.45 15.09 5.69
CA HIS A 134 15.59 15.33 4.78
C HIS A 134 15.74 14.23 3.70
N GLY A 135 15.37 12.99 4.01
CA GLY A 135 15.45 11.85 3.09
C GLY A 135 14.27 11.70 2.12
N VAL A 136 13.39 12.70 2.00
CA VAL A 136 12.22 12.58 1.12
C VAL A 136 12.61 12.45 -0.35
N ALA A 137 11.89 11.59 -1.08
CA ALA A 137 12.12 11.37 -2.50
C ALA A 137 11.96 12.68 -3.30
N LEU A 138 12.92 12.96 -4.18
CA LEU A 138 12.96 14.19 -4.97
C LEU A 138 11.67 14.47 -5.75
N PRO A 139 11.02 13.47 -6.41
CA PRO A 139 9.75 13.72 -7.09
C PRO A 139 8.63 14.22 -6.16
N LYS A 140 8.56 13.69 -4.92
CA LYS A 140 7.55 14.10 -3.93
C LYS A 140 7.81 15.51 -3.39
N LEU A 141 9.09 15.86 -3.19
CA LEU A 141 9.53 17.20 -2.83
C LEU A 141 9.17 18.21 -3.92
N GLN A 142 9.51 17.90 -5.18
CA GLN A 142 9.28 18.81 -6.30
C GLN A 142 7.78 19.01 -6.55
N ALA A 143 6.98 17.95 -6.58
CA ALA A 143 5.53 18.05 -6.77
C ALA A 143 4.84 18.92 -5.70
N THR A 144 5.30 18.83 -4.45
CA THR A 144 4.77 19.67 -3.35
C THR A 144 5.10 21.16 -3.58
N ARG A 145 6.32 21.47 -4.04
CA ARG A 145 6.75 22.84 -4.39
C ARG A 145 6.05 23.37 -5.64
N ASP A 146 5.83 22.54 -6.64
CA ASP A 146 5.15 22.91 -7.90
C ASP A 146 3.69 23.31 -7.66
N HIS A 147 3.07 22.80 -6.59
CA HIS A 147 1.77 23.26 -6.10
C HIS A 147 1.83 24.60 -5.33
N GLY A 148 3.00 25.22 -5.17
CA GLY A 148 3.16 26.54 -4.56
C GLY A 148 3.29 26.53 -3.04
N ALA A 149 3.47 25.37 -2.40
CA ALA A 149 3.70 25.29 -0.97
C ALA A 149 5.16 25.60 -0.61
N GLU A 150 5.35 26.26 0.53
CA GLU A 150 6.66 26.41 1.14
C GLU A 150 7.06 25.09 1.79
N VAL A 151 8.12 24.46 1.30
CA VAL A 151 8.61 23.19 1.87
C VAL A 151 9.82 23.42 2.77
N VAL A 152 9.70 22.98 4.02
CA VAL A 152 10.77 22.99 5.03
C VAL A 152 11.24 21.56 5.26
N LEU A 153 12.52 21.30 5.01
CA LEU A 153 13.12 20.00 5.34
C LEU A 153 13.52 19.98 6.81
N HIS A 154 12.94 19.07 7.59
CA HIS A 154 13.21 18.94 9.01
C HIS A 154 13.10 17.49 9.48
N GLY A 155 14.12 17.05 10.21
CA GLY A 155 14.15 15.72 10.81
C GLY A 155 14.53 14.61 9.83
N SER A 156 14.83 13.44 10.40
CA SER A 156 15.16 12.22 9.65
C SER A 156 13.94 11.34 9.40
N THR A 157 12.88 11.53 10.19
CA THR A 157 11.64 10.74 10.16
C THR A 157 10.42 11.62 9.95
N VAL A 158 9.31 11.03 9.49
CA VAL A 158 8.03 11.75 9.35
C VAL A 158 7.51 12.21 10.71
N ASP A 159 7.75 11.45 11.77
CA ASP A 159 7.33 11.79 13.13
C ASP A 159 8.06 13.03 13.66
N GLU A 160 9.36 13.18 13.39
CA GLU A 160 10.11 14.41 13.68
C GLU A 160 9.57 15.61 12.90
N SER A 161 9.30 15.46 11.60
CA SER A 161 8.67 16.52 10.80
C SER A 161 7.27 16.90 11.32
N LEU A 162 6.52 15.92 11.83
CA LEU A 162 5.19 16.11 12.42
C LEU A 162 5.25 16.88 13.73
N ALA A 163 6.16 16.51 14.62
CA ALA A 163 6.40 17.24 15.87
C ALA A 163 6.79 18.70 15.60
N GLU A 164 7.65 18.93 14.61
CA GLU A 164 8.03 20.28 14.18
C GLU A 164 6.84 21.08 13.64
N ALA A 165 6.04 20.48 12.75
CA ALA A 165 4.85 21.13 12.20
C ALA A 165 3.85 21.54 13.29
N GLN A 166 3.67 20.70 14.31
CA GLN A 166 2.79 20.99 15.45
C GLN A 166 3.34 22.11 16.35
N ARG A 167 4.65 22.11 16.63
CA ARG A 167 5.31 23.20 17.34
C ARG A 167 5.13 24.52 16.59
N TRP A 168 5.44 24.52 15.29
CA TRP A 168 5.32 25.71 14.44
C TRP A 168 3.88 26.23 14.34
N ALA A 169 2.90 25.32 14.24
CA ALA A 169 1.48 25.68 14.28
C ALA A 169 1.13 26.42 15.58
N THR A 170 1.61 25.92 16.71
CA THR A 170 1.37 26.50 18.04
C THR A 170 2.01 27.89 18.17
N GLU A 171 3.24 28.05 17.68
CA GLU A 171 3.98 29.32 17.77
C GLU A 171 3.41 30.42 16.85
N THR A 172 2.93 30.06 15.67
CA THR A 172 2.49 31.03 14.65
C THR A 172 0.97 31.21 14.56
N GLY A 173 0.20 30.30 15.16
CA GLY A 173 -1.25 30.23 15.02
C GLY A 173 -1.72 29.70 13.66
N ALA A 174 -0.82 29.25 12.79
CA ALA A 174 -1.19 28.60 11.55
C ALA A 174 -1.99 27.31 11.82
N VAL A 175 -2.97 27.01 10.96
CA VAL A 175 -3.85 25.86 11.18
C VAL A 175 -3.16 24.58 10.71
N PHE A 176 -2.95 23.66 11.65
CA PHE A 176 -2.47 22.32 11.34
C PHE A 176 -3.55 21.53 10.60
N ILE A 177 -3.21 20.92 9.47
CA ILE A 177 -4.13 20.10 8.66
C ILE A 177 -3.84 18.61 8.88
N PRO A 178 -4.71 17.88 9.61
CA PRO A 178 -4.47 16.48 9.92
C PRO A 178 -4.53 15.58 8.67
N PRO A 179 -3.72 14.52 8.61
CA PRO A 179 -3.71 13.59 7.47
C PRO A 179 -4.91 12.63 7.42
N PHE A 180 -5.60 12.41 8.55
CA PHE A 180 -6.71 11.47 8.63
C PHE A 180 -7.65 11.64 9.84
N ASP A 181 -7.15 12.06 11.01
CA ASP A 181 -7.93 12.09 12.26
C ASP A 181 -8.69 13.41 12.46
N ASP A 182 -9.56 13.75 11.52
CA ASP A 182 -10.36 14.98 11.52
C ASP A 182 -11.71 14.71 10.81
N PRO A 183 -12.86 15.13 11.38
CA PRO A 183 -14.18 14.87 10.80
C PRO A 183 -14.35 15.38 9.37
N ALA A 184 -13.84 16.58 9.06
CA ALA A 184 -13.95 17.17 7.73
C ALA A 184 -13.04 16.45 6.72
N VAL A 185 -11.85 16.01 7.17
CA VAL A 185 -10.97 15.16 6.35
C VAL A 185 -11.68 13.85 6.02
N ILE A 186 -12.23 13.16 7.02
CA ILE A 186 -12.97 11.90 6.87
C ILE A 186 -14.17 12.09 5.93
N ALA A 187 -14.96 13.15 6.12
CA ALA A 187 -16.11 13.46 5.27
C ALA A 187 -15.70 13.66 3.81
N GLY A 188 -14.60 14.38 3.57
CA GLY A 188 -14.04 14.55 2.23
C GLY A 188 -13.61 13.22 1.60
N GLN A 189 -12.95 12.33 2.35
CA GLN A 189 -12.57 11.02 1.81
C GLN A 189 -13.79 10.13 1.51
N GLY A 190 -14.87 10.25 2.30
CA GLY A 190 -16.11 9.49 2.10
C GLY A 190 -16.79 9.74 0.77
N THR A 191 -16.48 10.85 0.08
CA THR A 191 -17.00 11.12 -1.27
C THR A 191 -16.61 10.07 -2.29
N VAL A 192 -15.51 9.33 -2.07
CA VAL A 192 -15.13 8.17 -2.89
C VAL A 192 -16.21 7.09 -2.84
N GLY A 193 -16.80 6.83 -1.67
CA GLY A 193 -17.89 5.85 -1.51
C GLY A 193 -19.16 6.26 -2.26
N LEU A 194 -19.50 7.55 -2.25
CA LEU A 194 -20.62 8.08 -3.03
C LEU A 194 -20.39 7.90 -4.54
N GLU A 195 -19.18 8.19 -5.02
CA GLU A 195 -18.84 8.02 -6.43
C GLU A 195 -18.85 6.55 -6.87
N ILE A 196 -18.50 5.62 -5.99
CA ILE A 196 -18.65 4.18 -6.26
C ILE A 196 -20.14 3.84 -6.43
N LEU A 197 -21.01 4.29 -5.53
CA LEU A 197 -22.45 4.00 -5.59
C LEU A 197 -23.18 4.70 -6.75
N ASP A 198 -22.65 5.83 -7.25
CA ASP A 198 -23.17 6.51 -8.44
C ASP A 198 -22.99 5.63 -9.69
N VAL A 199 -21.89 4.87 -9.78
CA VAL A 199 -21.54 4.05 -10.96
C VAL A 199 -21.93 2.58 -10.78
N LEU A 200 -21.78 2.05 -9.58
CA LEU A 200 -22.00 0.66 -9.22
C LEU A 200 -22.93 0.60 -7.98
N PRO A 201 -24.23 0.93 -8.14
CA PRO A 201 -25.18 1.00 -7.02
C PRO A 201 -25.40 -0.35 -6.34
N ASP A 202 -25.08 -1.43 -7.05
CA ASP A 202 -25.29 -2.81 -6.62
C ASP A 202 -24.00 -3.50 -6.12
N VAL A 203 -22.95 -2.72 -5.80
CA VAL A 203 -21.70 -3.25 -5.23
C VAL A 203 -21.99 -4.04 -3.94
N ASP A 204 -21.32 -5.18 -3.77
CA ASP A 204 -21.47 -6.05 -2.60
C ASP A 204 -20.34 -5.84 -1.60
N THR A 205 -19.11 -5.62 -2.10
CA THR A 205 -17.91 -5.43 -1.28
C THR A 205 -17.02 -4.30 -1.80
N VAL A 206 -16.48 -3.48 -0.90
CA VAL A 206 -15.46 -2.47 -1.21
C VAL A 206 -14.19 -2.73 -0.39
N ILE A 207 -13.05 -2.78 -1.08
CA ILE A 207 -11.73 -3.10 -0.51
C ILE A 207 -10.77 -1.90 -0.67
N MET A 208 -10.05 -1.54 0.40
CA MET A 208 -9.07 -0.43 0.34
C MET A 208 -7.96 -0.56 1.39
N GLY A 209 -6.87 0.17 1.18
CA GLY A 209 -5.77 0.25 2.15
C GLY A 209 -6.10 1.07 3.41
N ILE A 210 -5.53 0.69 4.56
CA ILE A 210 -5.61 1.43 5.81
C ILE A 210 -4.22 1.88 6.29
N GLY A 211 -4.00 3.19 6.28
CA GLY A 211 -2.94 3.84 7.08
C GLY A 211 -3.50 4.27 8.43
N GLY A 212 -3.68 5.57 8.64
CA GLY A 212 -4.36 6.10 9.84
C GLY A 212 -5.89 5.98 9.84
N GLY A 213 -6.50 5.54 8.72
CA GLY A 213 -7.90 5.13 8.65
C GLY A 213 -8.91 6.15 8.08
N GLY A 214 -8.51 7.37 7.75
CA GLY A 214 -9.45 8.40 7.28
C GLY A 214 -10.24 8.02 6.02
N LEU A 215 -9.60 7.32 5.06
CA LEU A 215 -10.26 6.84 3.84
C LEU A 215 -11.33 5.78 4.13
N ILE A 216 -10.96 4.74 4.88
CA ILE A 216 -11.88 3.64 5.20
C ILE A 216 -13.02 4.11 6.08
N ALA A 217 -12.76 5.00 7.03
CA ALA A 217 -13.80 5.57 7.89
C ALA A 217 -14.84 6.34 7.07
N GLY A 218 -14.41 7.31 6.25
CA GLY A 218 -15.33 8.10 5.44
C GLY A 218 -16.08 7.25 4.42
N THR A 219 -15.37 6.35 3.75
CA THR A 219 -15.96 5.48 2.73
C THR A 219 -16.95 4.50 3.36
N ALA A 220 -16.67 3.96 4.55
CA ALA A 220 -17.57 3.07 5.26
C ALA A 220 -18.87 3.78 5.66
N VAL A 221 -18.80 5.00 6.20
CA VAL A 221 -20.00 5.80 6.52
C VAL A 221 -20.84 6.00 5.27
N ALA A 222 -20.22 6.46 4.17
CA ALA A 222 -20.92 6.71 2.92
C ALA A 222 -21.62 5.46 2.38
N LEU A 223 -20.89 4.33 2.30
CA LEU A 223 -21.40 3.08 1.74
C LEU A 223 -22.48 2.45 2.62
N LYS A 224 -22.22 2.29 3.92
CA LYS A 224 -23.13 1.59 4.83
C LYS A 224 -24.44 2.34 4.97
N GLU A 225 -24.40 3.66 5.18
CA GLU A 225 -25.63 4.44 5.36
C GLU A 225 -26.43 4.58 4.06
N ALA A 226 -25.77 4.83 2.92
CA ALA A 226 -26.47 4.94 1.64
C ALA A 226 -27.07 3.61 1.19
N ALA A 227 -26.37 2.48 1.40
CA ALA A 227 -26.89 1.15 1.11
C ALA A 227 -28.07 0.81 2.03
N ARG A 228 -27.95 1.09 3.35
CA ARG A 228 -29.02 0.86 4.32
C ARG A 228 -30.31 1.61 3.98
N ARG A 229 -30.20 2.88 3.55
CA ARG A 229 -31.36 3.68 3.07
C ARG A 229 -32.06 3.07 1.86
N ARG A 230 -31.35 2.26 1.08
CA ARG A 230 -31.87 1.51 -0.09
C ARG A 230 -32.27 0.07 0.26
N GLY A 231 -32.26 -0.33 1.53
CA GLY A 231 -32.57 -1.69 1.95
C GLY A 231 -31.52 -2.73 1.54
N ARG A 232 -30.27 -2.30 1.33
CA ARG A 232 -29.14 -3.15 0.95
C ARG A 232 -28.06 -3.15 2.03
N THR A 233 -27.19 -4.15 1.96
CA THR A 233 -25.97 -4.25 2.75
C THR A 233 -24.77 -4.21 1.81
N VAL A 234 -23.72 -3.47 2.18
CA VAL A 234 -22.43 -3.43 1.50
C VAL A 234 -21.36 -3.81 2.52
N ARG A 235 -20.38 -4.62 2.13
CA ARG A 235 -19.24 -4.98 2.96
C ARG A 235 -18.06 -4.04 2.71
N VAL A 236 -17.31 -3.74 3.74
CA VAL A 236 -16.12 -2.89 3.71
C VAL A 236 -14.97 -3.69 4.31
N ILE A 237 -13.95 -3.94 3.49
CA ILE A 237 -12.73 -4.64 3.89
C ILE A 237 -11.57 -3.67 3.83
N GLY A 238 -10.83 -3.58 4.93
CA GLY A 238 -9.59 -2.84 4.97
C GLY A 238 -8.38 -3.77 4.82
N VAL A 239 -7.30 -3.25 4.24
CA VAL A 239 -6.05 -3.98 4.04
C VAL A 239 -4.87 -3.20 4.59
N GLN A 240 -4.01 -3.84 5.36
CA GLN A 240 -2.74 -3.25 5.82
C GLN A 240 -1.54 -4.06 5.33
N ALA A 241 -0.37 -3.42 5.23
CA ALA A 241 0.87 -4.15 5.16
C ALA A 241 1.09 -4.87 6.51
N ALA A 242 1.49 -6.14 6.49
CA ALA A 242 1.59 -6.98 7.68
C ALA A 242 2.49 -6.37 8.78
N THR A 243 3.58 -5.72 8.37
CA THR A 243 4.56 -5.03 9.23
C THR A 243 4.16 -3.61 9.64
N ALA A 244 2.97 -3.14 9.23
CA ALA A 244 2.37 -1.87 9.63
C ALA A 244 0.89 -2.05 10.04
N ALA A 245 0.53 -3.25 10.53
CA ALA A 245 -0.84 -3.68 10.77
C ALA A 245 -1.36 -3.31 12.18
N ALA A 246 -1.58 -2.02 12.44
CA ALA A 246 -2.06 -1.55 13.75
C ALA A 246 -3.58 -1.71 13.98
N PHE A 247 -4.39 -1.79 12.92
CA PHE A 247 -5.86 -1.87 13.03
C PHE A 247 -6.36 -3.20 13.58
N PRO A 248 -5.88 -4.39 13.16
CA PRO A 248 -6.38 -5.66 13.67
C PRO A 248 -6.34 -5.75 15.20
N GLY A 249 -5.18 -5.49 15.82
CA GLY A 249 -5.06 -5.49 17.28
C GLY A 249 -5.88 -4.38 17.95
N SER A 250 -5.94 -3.19 17.34
CA SER A 250 -6.73 -2.08 17.88
C SER A 250 -8.23 -2.35 17.90
N LEU A 251 -8.74 -3.06 16.88
CA LEU A 251 -10.14 -3.45 16.78
C LEU A 251 -10.46 -4.61 17.72
N GLU A 252 -9.56 -5.58 17.86
CA GLU A 252 -9.70 -6.70 18.80
C GLU A 252 -9.80 -6.21 20.25
N GLU A 253 -8.95 -5.26 20.65
CA GLU A 253 -8.93 -4.71 22.02
C GLU A 253 -9.91 -3.55 22.24
N GLY A 254 -10.56 -3.05 21.18
CA GLY A 254 -11.45 -1.89 21.25
C GLY A 254 -10.76 -0.56 21.62
N ARG A 255 -9.43 -0.47 21.47
CA ARG A 255 -8.63 0.73 21.81
C ARG A 255 -7.43 0.88 20.88
N VAL A 256 -6.92 2.09 20.75
CA VAL A 256 -5.73 2.37 19.92
C VAL A 256 -4.52 1.61 20.44
N GLN A 257 -3.94 0.76 19.58
CA GLN A 257 -2.61 0.19 19.77
C GLN A 257 -1.58 0.94 18.93
N VAL A 258 -0.36 1.05 19.47
CA VAL A 258 0.78 1.69 18.80
C VAL A 258 1.82 0.62 18.52
N LEU A 259 2.22 0.49 17.27
CA LEU A 259 3.31 -0.40 16.89
C LEU A 259 4.66 0.20 17.29
N GLU A 260 5.58 -0.65 17.74
CA GLU A 260 6.94 -0.23 18.11
C GLU A 260 7.75 0.25 16.90
N SER A 261 7.54 -0.39 15.74
CA SER A 261 8.16 -0.02 14.48
C SER A 261 7.25 -0.36 13.30
N VAL A 262 7.47 0.34 12.18
CA VAL A 262 6.80 0.08 10.91
C VAL A 262 7.84 0.03 9.80
N SER A 263 7.74 -0.97 8.92
CA SER A 263 8.65 -1.12 7.79
C SER A 263 7.94 -1.81 6.63
N THR A 264 7.64 -1.08 5.56
CA THR A 264 6.98 -1.62 4.37
C THR A 264 7.29 -0.76 3.15
N ILE A 265 7.27 -1.35 1.96
CA ILE A 265 7.26 -0.60 0.69
C ILE A 265 6.03 0.31 0.53
N ALA A 266 4.93 0.05 1.26
CA ALA A 266 3.69 0.81 1.22
C ALA A 266 3.70 2.02 2.16
N ASP A 267 4.55 3.00 1.84
CA ASP A 267 4.77 4.21 2.64
C ASP A 267 3.48 4.99 2.96
N GLY A 268 2.52 5.05 2.03
CA GLY A 268 1.23 5.71 2.23
C GLY A 268 0.34 5.11 3.33
N ILE A 269 0.61 3.87 3.75
CA ILE A 269 -0.08 3.17 4.85
C ILE A 269 0.87 2.73 5.98
N ALA A 270 2.13 3.15 5.96
CA ALA A 270 3.11 2.87 7.02
C ALA A 270 2.84 3.72 8.28
N VAL A 271 1.70 3.48 8.93
CA VAL A 271 1.22 4.26 10.07
C VAL A 271 1.11 3.35 11.30
N GLY A 272 2.00 3.56 12.28
CA GLY A 272 2.06 2.74 13.49
C GLY A 272 0.96 2.99 14.52
N LYS A 273 0.17 4.06 14.36
CA LYS A 273 -0.91 4.47 15.28
C LYS A 273 -2.18 4.85 14.50
N PRO A 274 -3.28 4.09 14.66
CA PRO A 274 -4.59 4.46 14.12
C PRO A 274 -5.07 5.83 14.63
N GLY A 275 -5.81 6.56 13.80
CA GLY A 275 -6.55 7.73 14.26
C GLY A 275 -7.68 7.30 15.20
N ALA A 276 -7.99 8.14 16.20
CA ALA A 276 -9.02 7.83 17.18
C ALA A 276 -10.43 7.82 16.55
N LEU A 277 -10.75 8.81 15.70
CA LEU A 277 -12.04 8.87 15.01
C LEU A 277 -12.18 7.75 13.96
N PRO A 278 -11.17 7.50 13.10
CA PRO A 278 -11.21 6.37 12.19
C PRO A 278 -11.37 5.01 12.87
N LEU A 279 -10.68 4.76 13.99
CA LEU A 279 -10.81 3.48 14.71
C LEU A 279 -12.23 3.30 15.26
N ARG A 280 -12.80 4.35 15.85
CA ARG A 280 -14.20 4.33 16.33
C ARG A 280 -15.18 4.00 15.20
N ILE A 281 -15.06 4.68 14.05
CA ILE A 281 -15.92 4.39 12.89
C ILE A 281 -15.67 2.96 12.38
N ALA A 282 -14.42 2.51 12.30
CA ALA A 282 -14.09 1.18 11.80
C ALA A 282 -14.66 0.07 12.69
N ALA A 283 -14.60 0.23 14.01
CA ALA A 283 -15.22 -0.68 14.97
C ALA A 283 -16.73 -0.85 14.72
N GLU A 284 -17.42 0.21 14.26
CA GLU A 284 -18.86 0.19 13.98
C GLU A 284 -19.23 -0.24 12.57
N LEU A 285 -18.40 0.06 11.55
CA LEU A 285 -18.80 -0.09 10.15
C LEU A 285 -17.92 -1.01 9.28
N VAL A 286 -16.69 -1.36 9.68
CA VAL A 286 -15.81 -2.22 8.86
C VAL A 286 -16.09 -3.69 9.14
N ASP A 287 -16.19 -4.52 8.10
CA ASP A 287 -16.55 -5.95 8.23
C ASP A 287 -15.31 -6.83 8.47
N ALA A 288 -14.17 -6.46 7.87
CA ALA A 288 -12.91 -7.16 8.09
C ALA A 288 -11.70 -6.26 7.85
N VAL A 289 -10.58 -6.59 8.50
CA VAL A 289 -9.25 -6.06 8.20
C VAL A 289 -8.30 -7.23 7.98
N VAL A 290 -7.68 -7.28 6.80
CA VAL A 290 -6.71 -8.32 6.42
C VAL A 290 -5.33 -7.70 6.20
N THR A 291 -4.31 -8.54 6.15
CA THR A 291 -2.93 -8.09 5.92
C THR A 291 -2.30 -8.78 4.71
N VAL A 292 -1.37 -8.07 4.09
CA VAL A 292 -0.57 -8.54 2.95
C VAL A 292 0.91 -8.27 3.19
N THR A 293 1.77 -9.11 2.64
CA THR A 293 3.23 -8.93 2.68
C THR A 293 3.71 -7.98 1.59
N ASP A 294 4.92 -7.45 1.73
CA ASP A 294 5.52 -6.58 0.70
C ASP A 294 5.69 -7.30 -0.65
N ASP A 295 5.97 -8.60 -0.65
CA ASP A 295 6.05 -9.43 -1.87
C ASP A 295 4.69 -9.55 -2.56
N GLU A 296 3.61 -9.71 -1.80
CA GLU A 296 2.24 -9.75 -2.33
C GLU A 296 1.84 -8.38 -2.91
N ILE A 297 2.26 -7.29 -2.26
CA ILE A 297 2.08 -5.93 -2.77
C ILE A 297 2.86 -5.74 -4.07
N ALA A 298 4.12 -6.19 -4.14
CA ALA A 298 4.95 -6.12 -5.33
C ALA A 298 4.35 -6.92 -6.51
N ALA A 299 3.84 -8.13 -6.25
CA ALA A 299 3.13 -8.92 -7.25
C ALA A 299 1.86 -8.21 -7.77
N ALA A 300 1.10 -7.56 -6.88
CA ALA A 300 -0.07 -6.78 -7.27
C ALA A 300 0.28 -5.55 -8.13
N LEU A 301 1.38 -4.87 -7.85
CA LEU A 301 1.88 -3.76 -8.66
C LEU A 301 2.20 -4.21 -10.09
N VAL A 302 2.91 -5.34 -10.23
CA VAL A 302 3.21 -5.92 -11.54
C VAL A 302 1.92 -6.32 -12.27
N HIS A 303 0.95 -6.91 -11.57
CA HIS A 303 -0.35 -7.25 -12.15
C HIS A 303 -1.07 -6.00 -12.68
N LEU A 304 -1.16 -4.93 -11.89
CA LEU A 304 -1.81 -3.67 -12.27
C LEU A 304 -1.12 -3.03 -13.47
N LEU A 305 0.21 -3.02 -13.49
CA LEU A 305 1.00 -2.50 -14.61
C LEU A 305 0.76 -3.30 -15.90
N GLU A 306 0.82 -4.63 -15.83
CA GLU A 306 0.71 -5.51 -16.99
C GLU A 306 -0.73 -5.66 -17.51
N ARG A 307 -1.71 -5.76 -16.61
CA ARG A 307 -3.08 -6.14 -16.95
C ARG A 307 -4.05 -4.97 -16.98
N SER A 308 -3.87 -3.99 -16.09
CA SER A 308 -4.70 -2.79 -16.03
C SER A 308 -4.09 -1.58 -16.71
N LYS A 309 -2.78 -1.60 -17.00
CA LYS A 309 -2.01 -0.48 -17.58
C LYS A 309 -2.05 0.77 -16.70
N LEU A 310 -2.14 0.57 -15.38
CA LEU A 310 -2.17 1.63 -14.39
C LEU A 310 -0.86 1.64 -13.61
N VAL A 311 -0.30 2.84 -13.46
CA VAL A 311 0.78 3.10 -12.49
C VAL A 311 0.11 3.41 -11.15
N VAL A 312 0.41 2.59 -10.16
CA VAL A 312 -0.17 2.63 -8.81
C VAL A 312 0.99 2.55 -7.82
N GLU A 313 0.88 3.26 -6.69
CA GLU A 313 1.87 3.13 -5.62
C GLU A 313 1.57 1.91 -4.74
N PRO A 314 2.52 1.41 -3.92
CA PRO A 314 2.31 0.17 -3.18
C PRO A 314 1.11 0.24 -2.22
N ALA A 315 0.89 1.38 -1.55
CA ALA A 315 -0.30 1.64 -0.72
C ALA A 315 -1.63 1.61 -1.49
N GLY A 316 -1.62 1.93 -2.79
CA GLY A 316 -2.77 1.85 -3.68
C GLY A 316 -3.05 0.43 -4.18
N ALA A 317 -2.04 -0.45 -4.18
CA ALA A 317 -2.16 -1.81 -4.71
C ALA A 317 -2.63 -2.84 -3.68
N VAL A 318 -2.64 -2.52 -2.38
CA VAL A 318 -2.88 -3.50 -1.30
C VAL A 318 -4.23 -4.21 -1.39
N GLY A 319 -5.28 -3.55 -1.89
CA GLY A 319 -6.58 -4.21 -2.10
C GLY A 319 -6.53 -5.29 -3.19
N VAL A 320 -5.75 -5.06 -4.25
CA VAL A 320 -5.50 -6.04 -5.30
C VAL A 320 -4.60 -7.16 -4.79
N ALA A 321 -3.59 -6.83 -3.97
CA ALA A 321 -2.73 -7.81 -3.31
C ALA A 321 -3.55 -8.78 -2.44
N ALA A 322 -4.47 -8.26 -1.63
CA ALA A 322 -5.32 -9.08 -0.76
C ALA A 322 -6.18 -10.08 -1.56
N LEU A 323 -6.72 -9.63 -2.69
CA LEU A 323 -7.50 -10.49 -3.59
C LEU A 323 -6.64 -11.59 -4.24
N LEU A 324 -5.50 -11.21 -4.84
CA LEU A 324 -4.62 -12.16 -5.54
C LEU A 324 -3.98 -13.17 -4.60
N ALA A 325 -3.67 -12.76 -3.37
CA ALA A 325 -3.11 -13.63 -2.33
C ALA A 325 -4.18 -14.44 -1.56
N GLY A 326 -5.46 -14.35 -1.96
CA GLY A 326 -6.55 -15.11 -1.32
C GLY A 326 -6.82 -14.71 0.14
N ARG A 327 -6.37 -13.52 0.58
CA ARG A 327 -6.52 -13.06 1.97
C ARG A 327 -7.97 -12.80 2.37
N THR A 328 -8.88 -12.79 1.40
CA THR A 328 -10.31 -12.57 1.57
C THR A 328 -11.15 -13.85 1.47
N ALA A 329 -10.55 -15.02 1.22
CA ALA A 329 -11.30 -16.26 0.98
C ALA A 329 -12.00 -16.80 2.25
N ASP A 330 -11.36 -16.66 3.42
CA ASP A 330 -11.82 -17.27 4.68
C ASP A 330 -12.47 -16.27 5.63
N LEU A 331 -13.20 -15.27 5.10
CA LEU A 331 -13.87 -14.25 5.91
C LEU A 331 -15.28 -14.65 6.37
N GLY A 332 -15.77 -15.83 5.98
CA GLY A 332 -17.10 -16.32 6.34
C GLY A 332 -18.24 -15.68 5.54
N PHE A 333 -17.93 -14.98 4.45
CA PHE A 333 -18.91 -14.43 3.52
C PHE A 333 -18.35 -14.36 2.10
N GLU A 334 -19.24 -14.41 1.12
CA GLU A 334 -18.91 -14.20 -0.29
C GLU A 334 -18.68 -12.71 -0.60
N LEU A 335 -17.71 -12.41 -1.47
CA LEU A 335 -17.40 -11.04 -1.86
C LEU A 335 -18.45 -10.42 -2.78
N GLY A 336 -19.02 -11.21 -3.70
CA GLY A 336 -19.90 -10.71 -4.76
C GLY A 336 -19.20 -9.65 -5.63
N THR A 337 -20.00 -8.74 -6.19
CA THR A 337 -19.50 -7.62 -7.01
C THR A 337 -18.60 -6.72 -6.16
N THR A 338 -17.32 -6.65 -6.51
CA THR A 338 -16.29 -6.04 -5.66
C THR A 338 -15.70 -4.79 -6.30
N ALA A 339 -15.58 -3.71 -5.54
CA ALA A 339 -14.80 -2.54 -5.92
C ALA A 339 -13.52 -2.42 -5.08
N VAL A 340 -12.39 -2.21 -5.72
CA VAL A 340 -11.09 -2.02 -5.06
C VAL A 340 -10.61 -0.58 -5.30
N ILE A 341 -10.29 0.14 -4.23
CA ILE A 341 -9.78 1.51 -4.32
C ILE A 341 -8.27 1.49 -4.54
N LEU A 342 -7.84 1.97 -5.71
CA LEU A 342 -6.45 2.26 -6.02
C LEU A 342 -6.11 3.64 -5.47
N SER A 343 -5.69 3.71 -4.21
CA SER A 343 -5.68 4.94 -3.42
C SER A 343 -4.71 6.03 -3.92
N GLY A 344 -3.62 5.65 -4.59
CA GLY A 344 -2.65 6.61 -5.12
C GLY A 344 -1.68 6.03 -6.14
N GLY A 345 -0.99 6.90 -6.85
CA GLY A 345 -0.04 6.60 -7.93
C GLY A 345 1.34 7.24 -7.77
N ASN A 346 1.63 7.87 -6.63
CA ASN A 346 2.84 8.66 -6.40
C ASN A 346 4.03 7.79 -5.98
N ILE A 347 4.44 6.89 -6.88
CA ILE A 347 5.57 5.99 -6.68
C ILE A 347 6.89 6.62 -7.17
N ASP A 348 7.94 6.51 -6.35
CA ASP A 348 9.28 6.87 -6.76
C ASP A 348 9.79 5.90 -7.85
N PRO A 349 10.41 6.36 -8.96
CA PRO A 349 10.85 5.47 -10.02
C PRO A 349 11.85 4.38 -9.58
N MET A 350 12.73 4.66 -8.61
CA MET A 350 13.66 3.66 -8.10
C MET A 350 12.95 2.63 -7.23
N LEU A 351 11.95 3.05 -6.44
CA LEU A 351 11.08 2.12 -5.75
C LEU A 351 10.28 1.27 -6.74
N MET A 352 9.74 1.87 -7.81
CA MET A 352 9.01 1.16 -8.85
C MET A 352 9.88 0.09 -9.52
N LEU A 353 11.12 0.39 -9.88
CA LEU A 353 12.06 -0.57 -10.44
C LEU A 353 12.27 -1.77 -9.50
N LYS A 354 12.55 -1.49 -8.21
CA LYS A 354 12.74 -2.52 -7.19
C LYS A 354 11.48 -3.37 -6.99
N SER A 355 10.30 -2.74 -6.94
CA SER A 355 9.02 -3.44 -6.79
C SER A 355 8.68 -4.30 -8.00
N ILE A 356 8.98 -3.86 -9.22
CA ILE A 356 8.81 -4.68 -10.42
C ILE A 356 9.73 -5.89 -10.36
N GLN A 357 11.02 -5.69 -10.02
CA GLN A 357 11.95 -6.79 -9.89
C GLN A 357 11.51 -7.80 -8.83
N ALA A 358 11.14 -7.33 -7.63
CA ALA A 358 10.62 -8.20 -6.56
C ALA A 358 9.33 -8.94 -6.98
N GLY A 359 8.41 -8.26 -7.66
CA GLY A 359 7.17 -8.88 -8.16
C GLY A 359 7.41 -9.91 -9.27
N LEU A 360 8.41 -9.68 -10.14
CA LEU A 360 8.84 -10.68 -11.12
C LEU A 360 9.51 -11.87 -10.46
N SER A 361 10.33 -11.65 -9.42
CA SER A 361 10.95 -12.72 -8.63
C SER A 361 9.90 -13.57 -7.91
N ALA A 362 8.93 -12.94 -7.24
CA ALA A 362 7.83 -13.63 -6.55
C ALA A 362 6.97 -14.47 -7.52
N ALA A 363 6.82 -14.02 -8.77
CA ALA A 363 6.14 -14.77 -9.83
C ALA A 363 7.02 -15.87 -10.47
N GLY A 364 8.26 -16.04 -10.03
CA GLY A 364 9.24 -16.95 -10.64
C GLY A 364 9.56 -16.59 -12.08
N ARG A 365 9.50 -15.30 -12.45
CA ARG A 365 9.82 -14.76 -13.78
C ARG A 365 11.16 -14.03 -13.83
N TYR A 366 11.79 -13.87 -12.68
CA TYR A 366 13.13 -13.35 -12.52
C TYR A 366 13.80 -14.15 -11.40
N MET A 367 15.08 -14.48 -11.54
CA MET A 367 15.85 -15.08 -10.45
C MET A 367 17.30 -14.66 -10.50
N THR A 368 17.89 -14.47 -9.32
CA THR A 368 19.32 -14.31 -9.15
C THR A 368 19.88 -15.61 -8.58
N VAL A 369 20.91 -16.15 -9.21
CA VAL A 369 21.53 -17.42 -8.80
C VAL A 369 23.02 -17.20 -8.59
N ARG A 370 23.52 -17.57 -7.42
CA ARG A 370 24.96 -17.64 -7.14
C ARG A 370 25.45 -19.06 -7.38
N ILE A 371 26.48 -19.21 -8.21
CA ILE A 371 27.06 -20.49 -8.59
C ILE A 371 28.56 -20.47 -8.26
N PRO A 372 29.06 -21.41 -7.43
CA PRO A 372 30.48 -21.59 -7.25
C PRO A 372 31.10 -22.16 -8.54
N LEU A 373 32.17 -21.54 -9.01
CA LEU A 373 32.93 -21.96 -10.18
C LEU A 373 34.11 -22.83 -9.78
N ARG A 374 34.44 -23.79 -10.65
CA ARG A 374 35.71 -24.52 -10.61
C ARG A 374 36.79 -23.64 -11.23
N ASP A 375 38.03 -23.72 -10.74
CA ASP A 375 39.15 -22.96 -11.30
C ASP A 375 39.66 -23.59 -12.61
N ARG A 376 38.82 -23.51 -13.66
CA ARG A 376 39.10 -24.05 -15.00
C ARG A 376 38.57 -23.10 -16.09
N PRO A 377 39.30 -22.94 -17.21
CA PRO A 377 38.79 -22.20 -18.37
C PRO A 377 37.51 -22.82 -18.93
N GLY A 378 36.56 -21.98 -19.38
CA GLY A 378 35.36 -22.42 -20.10
C GLY A 378 34.09 -22.59 -19.26
N GLU A 379 34.16 -22.56 -17.93
CA GLU A 379 33.01 -22.76 -17.04
C GLU A 379 31.85 -21.77 -17.31
N LEU A 380 32.16 -20.50 -17.57
CA LEU A 380 31.14 -19.50 -17.93
C LEU A 380 30.44 -19.83 -19.25
N ALA A 381 31.17 -20.33 -20.24
CA ALA A 381 30.60 -20.72 -21.52
C ALA A 381 29.67 -21.93 -21.36
N THR A 382 30.03 -22.89 -20.49
CA THR A 382 29.18 -24.03 -20.15
C THR A 382 27.90 -23.60 -19.45
N ILE A 383 27.99 -22.77 -18.40
CA ILE A 383 26.83 -22.27 -17.67
C ILE A 383 25.91 -21.48 -18.59
N SER A 384 26.46 -20.58 -19.40
CA SER A 384 25.68 -19.77 -20.36
C SER A 384 24.94 -20.65 -21.37
N ARG A 385 25.58 -21.75 -21.82
CA ARG A 385 24.94 -22.71 -22.73
C ARG A 385 23.79 -23.46 -22.06
N ILE A 386 23.96 -23.94 -20.83
CA ILE A 386 22.89 -24.61 -20.08
C ILE A 386 21.67 -23.69 -19.90
N ILE A 387 21.92 -22.43 -19.55
CA ILE A 387 20.86 -21.42 -19.40
C ILE A 387 20.17 -21.16 -20.75
N ALA A 388 20.93 -21.05 -21.83
CA ALA A 388 20.37 -20.88 -23.18
C ALA A 388 19.58 -22.11 -23.66
N ASP A 389 20.07 -23.33 -23.40
CA ASP A 389 19.41 -24.60 -23.76
C ASP A 389 18.11 -24.83 -22.98
N THR A 390 17.95 -24.13 -21.85
CA THR A 390 16.70 -24.10 -21.08
C THR A 390 15.80 -22.93 -21.47
N ASP A 391 16.17 -22.12 -22.47
CA ASP A 391 15.44 -20.92 -22.93
C ASP A 391 15.26 -19.84 -21.82
N ALA A 392 16.21 -19.72 -20.91
CA ALA A 392 16.28 -18.61 -19.96
C ALA A 392 17.18 -17.48 -20.50
N ASN A 393 16.82 -16.23 -20.22
CA ASN A 393 17.57 -15.07 -20.72
C ASN A 393 18.47 -14.51 -19.62
N VAL A 394 19.75 -14.33 -19.90
CA VAL A 394 20.72 -13.77 -18.95
C VAL A 394 20.68 -12.24 -19.01
N VAL A 395 20.36 -11.61 -17.89
CA VAL A 395 20.28 -10.14 -17.77
C VAL A 395 21.61 -9.56 -17.30
N ARG A 396 22.23 -10.19 -16.31
CA ARG A 396 23.48 -9.72 -15.71
C ARG A 396 24.33 -10.89 -15.24
N VAL A 397 25.64 -10.72 -15.35
CA VAL A 397 26.63 -11.68 -14.89
C VAL A 397 27.71 -10.93 -14.11
N ASP A 398 27.84 -11.23 -12.82
CA ASP A 398 28.93 -10.76 -11.98
C ASP A 398 29.85 -11.91 -11.62
N HIS A 399 31.14 -11.72 -11.81
CA HIS A 399 32.16 -12.72 -11.52
C HIS A 399 33.09 -12.20 -10.44
N THR A 400 32.99 -12.80 -9.24
CA THR A 400 33.69 -12.34 -8.05
C THR A 400 34.77 -13.32 -7.65
N ARG A 401 36.00 -12.82 -7.53
CA ARG A 401 37.21 -13.61 -7.17
C ARG A 401 37.75 -13.31 -5.77
N VAL A 402 37.22 -12.30 -5.07
CA VAL A 402 37.75 -11.82 -3.77
C VAL A 402 36.59 -11.47 -2.83
N GLY A 403 36.60 -12.00 -1.61
CA GLY A 403 35.56 -11.80 -0.60
C GLY A 403 35.90 -12.46 0.75
N PRO A 404 35.41 -11.93 1.89
CA PRO A 404 35.80 -12.36 3.24
C PRO A 404 35.35 -13.78 3.63
N GLU A 405 34.39 -14.37 2.92
CA GLU A 405 33.96 -15.77 3.09
C GLU A 405 34.75 -16.78 2.23
N LEU A 406 35.68 -16.30 1.39
CA LEU A 406 36.47 -17.14 0.51
C LEU A 406 37.76 -17.57 1.22
N SER A 407 37.74 -18.74 1.85
CA SER A 407 38.98 -19.48 2.06
C SER A 407 39.67 -19.67 0.69
N MET A 408 41.00 -19.54 0.67
CA MET A 408 41.87 -19.45 -0.51
C MET A 408 41.31 -20.19 -1.76
N GLY A 409 40.81 -19.43 -2.75
CA GLY A 409 40.62 -19.92 -4.13
C GLY A 409 39.18 -20.09 -4.65
N GLY A 410 38.13 -19.81 -3.88
CA GLY A 410 36.75 -19.95 -4.37
C GLY A 410 36.32 -18.82 -5.33
N VAL A 411 36.03 -19.13 -6.59
CA VAL A 411 35.45 -18.16 -7.54
C VAL A 411 33.93 -18.36 -7.58
N HIS A 412 33.15 -17.29 -7.52
CA HIS A 412 31.69 -17.37 -7.70
C HIS A 412 31.24 -16.53 -8.87
N ILE A 413 30.15 -16.97 -9.49
CA ILE A 413 29.40 -16.16 -10.43
C ILE A 413 28.00 -15.94 -9.90
N THR A 414 27.53 -14.70 -9.98
CA THR A 414 26.14 -14.35 -9.71
C THR A 414 25.49 -14.01 -11.04
N ILE A 415 24.41 -14.71 -11.37
CA ILE A 415 23.71 -14.54 -12.64
C ILE A 415 22.28 -14.11 -12.34
N ASP A 416 21.88 -12.99 -12.91
CA ASP A 416 20.49 -12.57 -12.95
C ASP A 416 19.88 -13.05 -14.27
N MET A 417 18.73 -13.69 -14.21
CA MET A 417 18.07 -14.24 -15.39
C MET A 417 16.55 -14.10 -15.35
N GLU A 418 15.97 -13.93 -16.54
CA GLU A 418 14.52 -13.94 -16.76
C GLU A 418 14.07 -15.37 -17.07
N THR A 419 12.97 -15.76 -16.44
CA THR A 419 12.34 -17.06 -16.57
C THR A 419 10.85 -16.90 -16.87
N ARG A 420 10.15 -18.02 -17.07
CA ARG A 420 8.74 -18.05 -17.54
C ARG A 420 7.76 -18.46 -16.43
N GLY A 421 8.20 -18.45 -15.18
CA GLY A 421 7.43 -18.92 -14.04
C GLY A 421 8.22 -19.91 -13.17
N ALA A 422 7.63 -20.31 -12.05
CA ALA A 422 8.27 -21.19 -11.07
C ALA A 422 8.73 -22.53 -11.66
N GLU A 423 7.94 -23.13 -12.57
CA GLU A 423 8.28 -24.39 -13.23
C GLU A 423 9.53 -24.25 -14.11
N HIS A 424 9.58 -23.21 -14.96
CA HIS A 424 10.74 -22.94 -15.79
C HIS A 424 11.97 -22.58 -14.92
N SER A 425 11.78 -21.82 -13.84
CA SER A 425 12.87 -21.52 -12.90
C SER A 425 13.45 -22.79 -12.28
N ALA A 426 12.59 -23.74 -11.87
CA ALA A 426 13.02 -25.03 -11.35
C ALA A 426 13.76 -25.87 -12.41
N GLN A 427 13.29 -25.86 -13.66
CA GLN A 427 13.94 -26.55 -14.77
C GLN A 427 15.38 -26.05 -15.01
N VAL A 428 15.60 -24.73 -14.99
CA VAL A 428 16.94 -24.14 -15.16
C VAL A 428 17.86 -24.55 -14.01
N LEU A 429 17.37 -24.47 -12.76
CA LEU A 429 18.14 -24.87 -11.58
C LEU A 429 18.52 -26.35 -11.62
N GLU A 430 17.59 -27.21 -12.07
CA GLU A 430 17.84 -28.64 -12.18
C GLU A 430 18.82 -28.97 -13.30
N ALA A 431 18.76 -28.28 -14.44
CA ALA A 431 19.74 -28.43 -15.52
C ALA A 431 21.16 -28.07 -15.06
N LEU A 432 21.30 -26.97 -14.29
CA LEU A 432 22.58 -26.57 -13.69
C LEU A 432 23.09 -27.61 -12.68
N ARG A 433 22.21 -28.15 -11.82
CA ARG A 433 22.57 -29.23 -10.89
C ARG A 433 22.99 -30.50 -11.60
N GLY A 434 22.27 -30.88 -12.66
CA GLY A 434 22.57 -32.05 -13.50
C GLY A 434 23.94 -31.96 -14.17
N ALA A 435 24.42 -30.75 -14.48
CA ALA A 435 25.77 -30.50 -14.99
C ALA A 435 26.87 -30.47 -13.89
N GLY A 436 26.50 -30.69 -12.62
CA GLY A 436 27.41 -30.73 -11.49
C GLY A 436 27.76 -29.37 -10.89
N TYR A 437 26.92 -28.36 -11.10
CA TYR A 437 26.98 -27.08 -10.39
C TYR A 437 26.10 -27.10 -9.15
N SER A 438 26.40 -26.19 -8.21
CA SER A 438 25.59 -26.00 -6.99
C SER A 438 24.92 -24.63 -7.01
N PRO A 439 23.89 -24.40 -7.85
CA PRO A 439 23.21 -23.11 -7.92
C PRO A 439 22.48 -22.82 -6.61
N ALA A 440 22.79 -21.69 -5.99
CA ALA A 440 22.11 -21.15 -4.83
C ALA A 440 21.27 -19.94 -5.25
N PRO A 441 19.93 -20.06 -5.34
CA PRO A 441 19.05 -18.93 -5.53
C PRO A 441 19.27 -17.90 -4.42
N LEU A 442 19.35 -16.63 -4.80
CA LEU A 442 19.36 -15.50 -3.88
C LEU A 442 17.93 -14.93 -3.76
N PRO A 443 17.56 -14.41 -2.57
CA PRO A 443 16.26 -13.81 -2.33
C PRO A 443 16.02 -12.55 -3.18
#